data_AF-A0AAF6BKE9-F1
#
_entry.id   AF-A0AAF6BKE9-F1
#
_cell.length_a   1.000
_cell.length_b   1.000
_cell.length_c   1.000
_cell.angle_alpha   90.00
_cell.angle_beta   90.00
_cell.angle_gamma   90.00
#
_symmetry.space_group_name_H-M   'P 1'
#
loop_
_entity.id
_entity.type
_entity.pdbx_description
1 polymer ?
#
loop_
_entity_poly.entity_id
_entity_poly.type
_entity_poly.pdbx_seq_one_letter_code
_entity_poly.pdbx_strand_id
1 'polypeptide(L)'
;MGAPARNEDSLTGMKKWLADYRAKRPGLDVLQREVDDFMADFDAKEEKARLEKMAAAEEEGWTLVVGNKGRKKTTDTESGVRVGAISSLAAEEKSKKQSKKETTDDFYRFQRRDARRNEVLELQKKFEEDKKRIAKMQ
;
A
#
# COMPACT_ATOMS: atom_id res chain seq x y z
N MET A 1 63.28 -42.52 19.53
CA MET A 1 62.66 -41.55 18.60
C MET A 1 61.38 -42.19 18.08
N GLY A 2 60.22 -41.85 18.64
CA GLY A 2 58.93 -42.37 18.20
C GLY A 2 58.39 -41.54 17.04
N ALA A 3 57.97 -42.19 15.95
CA ALA A 3 57.38 -41.53 14.79
C ALA A 3 56.07 -40.81 15.17
N PRO A 4 55.77 -39.62 14.61
CA PRO A 4 54.50 -38.96 14.85
C PRO A 4 53.36 -39.78 14.23
N ALA A 5 52.35 -40.08 15.04
CA ALA A 5 51.12 -40.74 14.60
C ALA A 5 50.55 -39.98 13.39
N ARG A 6 50.36 -40.70 12.28
CA ARG A 6 49.60 -40.17 11.15
C ARG A 6 48.19 -39.88 11.65
N ASN A 7 47.69 -38.68 11.37
CA ASN A 7 46.33 -38.28 11.70
C ASN A 7 45.32 -39.16 10.92
N GLU A 8 44.94 -40.28 11.53
CA GLU A 8 44.06 -41.32 10.95
C GLU A 8 42.57 -40.91 10.89
N ASP A 9 42.22 -39.69 11.34
CA ASP A 9 40.82 -39.21 11.38
C ASP A 9 40.53 -38.03 10.43
N SER A 10 41.35 -37.82 9.40
CA SER A 10 41.08 -36.79 8.39
C SER A 10 40.34 -37.39 7.20
N LEU A 11 39.01 -37.20 7.15
CA LEU A 11 38.21 -37.48 5.97
C LEU A 11 38.76 -36.65 4.79
N THR A 12 39.52 -37.31 3.91
CA THR A 12 40.16 -36.70 2.74
C THR A 12 39.62 -37.32 1.45
N GLY A 13 39.73 -36.57 0.35
CA GLY A 13 39.22 -37.01 -0.96
C GLY A 13 37.71 -37.28 -0.94
N MET A 14 37.26 -38.29 -1.70
CA MET A 14 35.84 -38.62 -1.92
C MET A 14 35.01 -38.76 -0.63
N LYS A 15 35.61 -39.29 0.44
CA LYS A 15 34.92 -39.47 1.73
C LYS A 15 34.53 -38.13 2.37
N LYS A 16 35.37 -37.10 2.21
CA LYS A 16 35.07 -35.73 2.63
C LYS A 16 33.86 -35.19 1.88
N TRP A 17 33.88 -35.29 0.56
CA TRP A 17 32.80 -34.78 -0.28
C TRP A 17 31.46 -35.46 0.01
N LEU A 18 31.46 -36.77 0.28
CA LEU A 18 30.27 -37.50 0.68
C LEU A 18 29.76 -37.08 2.07
N ALA A 19 30.66 -36.84 3.02
CA ALA A 19 30.31 -36.34 4.35
C ALA A 19 29.73 -34.92 4.26
N ASP A 20 30.38 -34.02 3.54
CA ASP A 20 29.92 -32.65 3.30
C ASP A 20 28.57 -32.63 2.57
N TYR A 21 28.37 -33.53 1.60
CA TYR A 21 27.12 -33.65 0.86
C TYR A 21 25.95 -34.08 1.75
N ARG A 22 26.19 -35.02 2.67
CA ARG A 22 25.19 -35.45 3.67
C ARG A 22 24.93 -34.37 4.71
N ALA A 23 25.98 -33.69 5.17
CA ALA A 23 25.86 -32.61 6.15
C ALA A 23 25.08 -31.40 5.62
N LYS A 24 25.23 -31.06 4.34
CA LYS A 24 24.48 -29.97 3.67
C LYS A 24 23.00 -30.27 3.48
N ARG A 25 22.57 -31.52 3.70
CA ARG A 25 21.18 -31.97 3.52
C ARG A 25 20.69 -32.56 4.83
N PRO A 26 20.55 -31.73 5.88
CA PRO A 26 19.83 -32.16 7.06
C PRO A 26 18.43 -32.63 6.62
N GLY A 27 17.88 -33.61 7.34
CA GLY A 27 16.54 -34.11 7.06
C GLY A 27 15.52 -32.97 7.09
N LEU A 28 14.40 -33.14 6.36
CA LEU A 28 13.37 -32.11 6.22
C LEU A 28 12.89 -31.57 7.57
N ASP A 29 12.72 -32.46 8.56
CA ASP A 29 12.27 -32.10 9.90
C ASP A 29 13.25 -31.19 10.65
N VAL A 30 14.55 -31.35 10.42
CA VAL A 30 15.60 -30.51 11.04
C VAL A 30 15.61 -29.15 10.38
N LEU A 31 15.55 -29.10 9.05
CA LEU A 31 15.49 -27.85 8.30
C LEU A 31 14.25 -27.03 8.66
N GLN A 32 13.09 -27.68 8.82
CA GLN A 32 11.86 -27.00 9.21
C GLN A 32 12.02 -26.34 10.58
N ARG A 33 12.58 -27.04 11.57
CA ARG A 33 12.83 -26.48 12.90
C ARG A 33 13.76 -25.28 12.86
N GLU A 34 14.85 -25.37 12.10
CA GLU A 34 15.78 -24.24 11.94
C GLU A 34 15.11 -23.01 11.33
N VAL A 35 14.22 -23.21 10.34
CA VAL A 35 13.43 -22.12 9.74
C VAL A 35 12.43 -21.56 10.73
N ASP A 36 11.70 -22.42 11.45
CA ASP A 36 10.70 -22.00 12.43
C ASP A 36 11.35 -21.19 13.57
N ASP A 37 12.49 -21.65 14.08
CA ASP A 37 13.28 -20.95 15.11
C ASP A 37 13.79 -19.60 14.57
N PHE A 38 14.30 -19.55 13.33
CA PHE A 38 14.77 -18.31 12.71
C PHE A 38 13.63 -17.29 12.54
N MET A 39 12.46 -17.73 12.07
CA MET A 39 11.29 -16.88 11.91
C MET A 39 10.80 -16.36 13.26
N ALA A 40 10.74 -17.21 14.28
CA ALA A 40 10.35 -16.81 15.63
C ALA A 40 11.30 -15.74 16.21
N ASP A 41 12.62 -15.91 16.03
CA ASP A 41 13.62 -14.93 16.45
C ASP A 41 13.52 -13.61 15.68
N PHE A 42 13.20 -13.68 14.39
CA PHE A 42 13.02 -12.51 13.54
C PHE A 42 11.78 -11.72 13.96
N ASP A 43 10.63 -12.37 14.08
CA ASP A 43 9.37 -11.76 14.49
C ASP A 43 9.49 -11.13 15.89
N ALA A 44 10.18 -11.81 16.82
CA ALA A 44 10.43 -11.27 18.15
C ALA A 44 11.30 -10.00 18.13
N LYS A 45 12.26 -9.89 17.20
CA LYS A 45 13.07 -8.67 17.02
C LYS A 45 12.25 -7.56 16.38
N GLU A 46 11.42 -7.88 15.40
CA GLU A 46 10.59 -6.89 14.71
C GLU A 46 9.53 -6.29 15.64
N GLU A 47 8.85 -7.11 16.44
CA GLU A 47 7.88 -6.65 17.42
C GLU A 47 8.54 -5.76 18.49
N LYS A 48 9.75 -6.11 18.97
CA LYS A 48 10.53 -5.23 19.86
C LYS A 48 10.84 -3.89 19.20
N ALA A 49 11.33 -3.90 17.95
CA ALA A 49 11.62 -2.67 17.22
C ALA A 49 10.34 -1.84 16.97
N ARG A 50 9.19 -2.47 16.77
CA ARG A 50 7.90 -1.79 16.62
C ARG A 50 7.47 -1.15 17.94
N LEU A 51 7.60 -1.86 19.04
CA LEU A 51 7.31 -1.34 20.39
C LEU A 51 8.24 -0.18 20.75
N GLU A 52 9.54 -0.29 20.46
CA GLU A 52 10.50 0.80 20.66
C GLU A 52 10.16 2.04 19.83
N LYS A 53 9.77 1.86 18.56
CA LYS A 53 9.29 2.98 17.72
C LYS A 53 8.02 3.61 18.27
N MET A 54 7.10 2.81 18.81
CA MET A 54 5.88 3.32 19.44
C MET A 54 6.21 4.10 20.72
N ALA A 55 7.08 3.57 21.58
CA ALA A 55 7.53 4.25 22.79
C ALA A 55 8.28 5.55 22.48
N ALA A 56 9.18 5.54 21.49
CA ALA A 56 9.87 6.75 21.04
C ALA A 56 8.90 7.81 20.49
N ALA A 57 7.85 7.40 19.77
CA ALA A 57 6.82 8.32 19.28
C ALA A 57 5.99 8.94 20.42
N GLU A 58 5.76 8.20 21.50
CA GLU A 58 5.11 8.71 22.72
C GLU A 58 6.00 9.71 23.46
N GLU A 59 7.30 9.45 23.59
CA GLU A 59 8.25 10.37 24.23
C GLU A 59 8.47 11.68 23.46
N GLU A 60 8.51 11.62 22.12
CA GLU A 60 8.66 12.83 21.28
C GLU A 60 7.34 13.59 21.08
N GLY A 61 6.23 13.14 21.68
CA GLY A 61 4.93 13.82 21.62
C GLY A 61 4.27 13.82 20.23
N TRP A 62 4.75 13.00 19.29
CA TRP A 62 4.16 12.84 17.97
C TRP A 62 3.20 11.65 17.95
N THR A 63 1.90 11.93 17.99
CA THR A 63 0.88 10.87 17.86
C THR A 63 0.89 10.28 16.45
N LEU A 64 1.16 8.98 16.31
CA LEU A 64 1.00 8.25 15.06
C LEU A 64 -0.47 8.31 14.62
N VAL A 65 -0.78 9.09 13.59
CA VAL A 65 -2.14 9.17 13.02
C VAL A 65 -2.44 7.86 12.29
N VAL A 66 -3.04 6.90 12.99
CA VAL A 66 -3.60 5.70 12.37
C VAL A 66 -4.84 6.12 11.59
N GLY A 67 -4.71 6.19 10.26
CA GLY A 67 -5.82 6.57 9.39
C GLY A 67 -7.05 5.71 9.66
N ASN A 68 -8.18 6.39 9.93
CA ASN A 68 -9.44 5.77 10.35
C ASN A 68 -9.82 4.59 9.43
N LYS A 69 -10.12 3.45 10.07
CA LYS A 69 -10.39 2.11 9.51
C LYS A 69 -11.71 2.04 8.73
N GLY A 70 -11.94 3.00 7.83
CA GLY A 70 -13.14 3.10 6.98
C GLY A 70 -12.84 3.42 5.52
N ARG A 71 -11.61 3.83 5.19
CA ARG A 71 -11.18 3.94 3.79
C ARG A 71 -10.57 2.61 3.38
N LYS A 72 -11.28 1.83 2.54
CA LYS A 72 -10.75 0.60 1.93
C LYS A 72 -9.38 0.91 1.32
N LYS A 73 -8.30 0.53 2.01
CA LYS A 73 -6.93 0.65 1.50
C LYS A 73 -6.75 -0.49 0.50
N THR A 74 -6.63 -0.16 -0.78
CA THR A 74 -6.10 -1.07 -1.81
C THR A 74 -4.58 -0.98 -1.88
N THR A 75 -3.94 -0.56 -0.78
CA THR A 75 -2.50 -0.40 -0.66
C THR A 75 -2.07 -1.32 0.46
N ASP A 76 -1.39 -2.39 0.08
CA ASP A 76 -0.68 -3.24 1.01
C ASP A 76 0.40 -2.39 1.70
N THR A 77 0.41 -2.43 3.03
CA THR A 77 1.25 -1.56 3.87
C THR A 77 2.73 -1.95 3.84
N GLU A 78 3.02 -3.16 3.36
CA GLU A 78 4.37 -3.70 3.28
C GLU A 78 5.02 -3.42 1.91
N SER A 79 4.29 -3.61 0.82
CA SER A 79 4.83 -3.44 -0.54
C SER A 79 4.58 -2.06 -1.17
N GLY A 80 3.66 -1.25 -0.63
CA GLY A 80 3.27 0.04 -1.22
C GLY A 80 2.58 -0.06 -2.59
N VAL A 81 2.39 -1.28 -3.12
CA VAL A 81 1.78 -1.51 -4.44
C VAL A 81 0.26 -1.43 -4.32
N ARG A 82 -0.35 -0.60 -5.18
CA ARG A 82 -1.80 -0.48 -5.28
C ARG A 82 -2.37 -1.57 -6.20
N VAL A 83 -2.95 -2.62 -5.63
CA VAL A 83 -3.74 -3.59 -6.42
C VAL A 83 -5.22 -3.26 -6.23
N GLY A 84 -5.71 -2.31 -7.02
CA GLY A 84 -7.12 -1.94 -7.05
C GLY A 84 -7.86 -2.75 -8.11
N ALA A 85 -8.57 -3.82 -7.72
CA ALA A 85 -9.60 -4.41 -8.57
C ALA A 85 -10.78 -3.43 -8.65
N ILE A 86 -10.72 -2.50 -9.59
CA ILE A 86 -11.79 -1.56 -9.89
C ILE A 86 -12.43 -2.06 -11.17
N SER A 87 -13.71 -2.41 -11.14
CA SER A 87 -14.46 -2.69 -12.37
C SER A 87 -14.36 -1.48 -13.29
N SER A 88 -14.21 -1.71 -14.59
CA SER A 88 -14.01 -0.65 -15.60
C SER A 88 -15.02 0.50 -15.47
N LEU A 89 -16.29 0.18 -15.19
CA LEU A 89 -17.36 1.15 -14.95
C LEU A 89 -17.09 2.07 -13.74
N ALA A 90 -16.62 1.52 -12.62
CA ALA A 90 -16.29 2.29 -11.43
C ALA A 90 -15.00 3.11 -11.60
N ALA A 91 -14.10 2.70 -12.51
CA ALA A 91 -12.91 3.46 -12.87
C ALA A 91 -13.26 4.66 -13.76
N GLU A 92 -14.17 4.49 -14.71
CA GLU A 92 -14.64 5.58 -15.59
C GLU A 92 -15.45 6.65 -14.86
N GLU A 93 -16.31 6.28 -13.90
CA GLU A 93 -17.02 7.29 -13.10
C GLU A 93 -16.07 8.11 -12.21
N LYS A 94 -15.02 7.46 -11.69
CA LYS A 94 -14.00 8.13 -10.88
C LYS A 94 -13.11 9.02 -11.74
N SER A 95 -12.73 8.59 -12.95
CA SER A 95 -11.95 9.43 -13.86
C SER A 95 -12.74 10.66 -14.32
N LYS A 96 -14.05 10.53 -14.61
CA LYS A 96 -14.93 11.66 -14.94
C LYS A 96 -15.14 12.64 -13.77
N LYS A 97 -15.17 12.14 -12.53
CA LYS A 97 -15.24 12.99 -11.32
C LYS A 97 -13.89 13.63 -11.00
N GLN A 98 -12.77 12.96 -11.28
CA GLN A 98 -11.43 13.52 -11.11
C GLN A 98 -11.11 14.56 -12.17
N SER A 99 -11.48 14.35 -13.43
CA SER A 99 -11.27 15.35 -14.49
C SER A 99 -12.01 16.66 -14.21
N LYS A 100 -13.24 16.59 -13.68
CA LYS A 100 -13.99 17.77 -13.19
C LYS A 100 -13.34 18.46 -11.99
N LYS A 101 -12.50 17.76 -11.22
CA LYS A 101 -11.80 18.31 -10.06
C LYS A 101 -10.42 18.86 -10.43
N GLU A 102 -9.82 18.35 -11.51
CA GLU A 102 -8.52 18.77 -12.05
C GLU A 102 -8.62 20.03 -12.91
N THR A 103 -9.79 20.30 -13.51
CA THR A 103 -10.06 21.61 -14.11
C THR A 103 -10.26 22.63 -13.00
N THR A 104 -9.24 23.46 -12.77
CA THR A 104 -9.15 24.57 -11.79
C THR A 104 -10.10 25.74 -12.12
N ASP A 105 -11.20 25.50 -12.82
CA ASP A 105 -12.15 26.52 -13.27
C ASP A 105 -12.89 27.21 -12.10
N ASP A 106 -12.72 26.71 -10.88
CA ASP A 106 -13.37 27.17 -9.66
C ASP A 106 -12.40 27.38 -8.49
N PHE A 107 -11.19 27.87 -8.79
CA PHE A 107 -10.18 28.19 -7.76
C PHE A 107 -10.66 29.32 -6.84
N TYR A 108 -11.32 30.34 -7.39
CA TYR A 108 -11.76 31.49 -6.61
C TYR A 108 -13.26 31.45 -6.29
N ARG A 109 -13.61 31.91 -5.07
CA ARG A 109 -15.01 31.96 -4.62
C ARG A 109 -15.91 32.86 -5.49
N PHE A 110 -15.35 33.86 -6.16
CA PHE A 110 -16.13 34.74 -7.04
C PHE A 110 -16.54 34.02 -8.33
N GLN A 111 -15.73 33.12 -8.88
CA GLN A 111 -16.04 32.34 -10.09
C GLN A 111 -17.33 31.53 -9.90
N ARG A 112 -17.44 30.82 -8.78
CA ARG A 112 -18.65 30.06 -8.41
C ARG A 112 -19.89 30.95 -8.24
N ARG A 113 -19.69 32.16 -7.71
CA ARG A 113 -20.79 33.12 -7.48
C ARG A 113 -21.27 33.70 -8.81
N ASP A 114 -20.36 34.05 -9.71
CA ASP A 114 -20.69 34.59 -11.03
C ASP A 114 -21.30 33.52 -11.94
N ALA A 115 -20.78 32.28 -11.92
CA ALA A 115 -21.37 31.15 -12.63
C ALA A 115 -22.84 30.93 -12.23
N ARG A 116 -23.13 30.93 -10.93
CA ARG A 116 -24.52 30.80 -10.43
C ARG A 116 -25.41 31.96 -10.86
N ARG A 117 -24.91 33.20 -10.87
CA ARG A 117 -25.70 34.35 -11.34
C ARG A 117 -26.01 34.24 -12.83
N ASN A 118 -25.01 33.86 -13.63
CA ASN A 118 -25.18 33.69 -15.08
C ASN A 118 -26.22 32.61 -15.39
N GLU A 119 -26.19 31.48 -14.68
CA GLU A 119 -27.19 30.42 -14.81
C GLU A 119 -28.61 30.93 -14.51
N VAL A 120 -28.79 31.70 -13.44
CA VAL A 120 -30.09 32.31 -13.11
C VAL A 120 -30.56 33.29 -14.19
N LEU A 121 -29.66 34.12 -14.71
CA LEU A 121 -29.98 35.06 -15.79
C LEU A 121 -30.37 34.34 -17.09
N GLU A 122 -29.69 33.24 -17.43
CA GLU A 122 -30.05 32.42 -18.59
C GLU A 122 -31.43 31.78 -18.44
N LEU A 123 -31.76 31.27 -17.24
CA LEU A 123 -33.08 30.72 -16.96
C LEU A 123 -34.18 31.78 -17.08
N GLN A 124 -33.94 33.00 -16.60
CA GLN A 124 -34.88 34.12 -16.75
C GLN A 124 -35.12 34.47 -18.22
N LYS A 125 -34.06 34.56 -19.03
CA LYS A 125 -34.16 34.82 -20.48
C LYS A 125 -34.99 33.76 -21.18
N LYS A 126 -34.69 32.47 -20.93
CA LYS A 126 -35.44 31.34 -21.51
C LYS A 126 -36.92 31.38 -21.11
N PHE A 127 -37.21 31.73 -19.86
CA PHE A 127 -38.59 31.85 -19.37
C PHE A 127 -39.36 33.00 -20.06
N GLU A 128 -38.73 34.13 -20.31
CA GLU A 128 -39.34 35.22 -21.08
C GLU A 128 -39.60 34.85 -22.54
N GLU A 129 -38.68 34.11 -23.17
CA GLU A 129 -38.86 33.58 -24.52
C GLU A 129 -40.03 32.60 -24.60
N ASP A 130 -40.14 31.69 -23.62
CA ASP A 130 -41.23 30.73 -23.55
C ASP A 130 -42.57 31.43 -23.31
N LYS A 131 -42.63 32.46 -22.45
CA LYS A 131 -43.82 33.31 -22.29
C LYS A 131 -44.23 33.96 -23.62
N LYS A 132 -43.28 34.51 -24.38
CA LYS A 132 -43.55 35.11 -25.70
C LYS A 132 -44.03 34.07 -26.71
N ARG A 133 -43.50 32.85 -26.67
CA ARG A 133 -43.93 31.75 -27.56
C ARG A 133 -45.37 31.32 -27.26
N ILE A 134 -45.71 31.17 -25.97
CA ILE A 134 -47.07 30.82 -25.53
C ILE A 134 -48.06 31.93 -25.92
N ALA A 135 -47.70 33.19 -25.69
CA ALA A 135 -48.55 34.33 -26.05
C ALA A 135 -48.81 34.48 -27.56
N LYS A 136 -47.88 34.04 -28.42
CA LYS A 136 -48.08 34.00 -29.88
C LYS A 136 -48.95 32.83 -30.35
N MET A 137 -49.15 31.83 -29.50
CA MET A 137 -49.93 30.63 -29.80
C MET A 137 -51.37 30.73 -29.30
N GLN A 138 -51.67 31.68 -28.41
CA GLN A 138 -53.02 32.09 -28.05
C GLN A 138 -53.56 33.13 -29.03
#